data_AF-A0A1X0I1N2-F1
#
_entry.id   AF-A0A1X0I1N2-F1
#
_cell.length_a   1.000
_cell.length_b   1.000
_cell.length_c   1.000
_cell.angle_alpha   90.00
_cell.angle_beta   90.00
_cell.angle_gamma   90.00
#
_symmetry.space_group_name_H-M   'P 1'
#
loop_
_entity.id
_entity.type
_entity.pdbx_description
1 polymer ?
#
loop_
_entity_poly.entity_id
_entity_poly.type
_entity_poly.pdbx_seq_one_letter_code
_entity_poly.pdbx_strand_id
1 'polypeptide(L)'
;SARLVPLGVPTEAEPRYTPSAKLADFVRCRDLTCRAPGCDRPAVDCDIDHTIPYAEGGLTHASNLKCLCRQHHLLKTFWGWRDRQLPDGTLIWRLPDGHTYVTTPGSALLFPSLCAPTGDLPAPATPERCAQRTAMMPRRTRTRAQNRARRVATERHHNRQARSATRPAQTGPAPP
;
A
#
# COMPACT_ATOMS: atom_id res chain seq x y z
N SER A 1 -12.55 -27.53 5.89
CA SER A 1 -11.19 -28.01 5.59
C SER A 1 -10.39 -26.88 4.97
N ALA A 2 -9.09 -26.77 5.26
CA ALA A 2 -8.23 -25.81 4.58
C ALA A 2 -7.84 -26.35 3.19
N ARG A 3 -7.93 -25.51 2.15
CA ARG A 3 -7.49 -25.84 0.79
C ARG A 3 -6.05 -25.38 0.63
N LEU A 4 -5.15 -26.28 0.26
CA LEU A 4 -3.78 -25.91 -0.11
C LEU A 4 -3.79 -25.11 -1.42
N VAL A 5 -3.15 -23.94 -1.41
CA VAL A 5 -2.99 -23.08 -2.57
C VAL A 5 -1.49 -22.94 -2.84
N PRO A 6 -1.00 -23.31 -4.04
CA PRO A 6 0.41 -23.13 -4.37
C PRO A 6 0.82 -21.66 -4.35
N LEU A 7 1.94 -21.38 -3.69
CA LEU A 7 2.53 -20.05 -3.71
C LEU A 7 3.45 -19.92 -4.93
N GLY A 8 3.07 -19.07 -5.89
CA GLY A 8 3.90 -18.78 -7.07
C GLY A 8 4.72 -17.52 -6.86
N VAL A 9 6.00 -17.55 -7.26
CA VAL A 9 6.87 -16.37 -7.26
C VAL A 9 6.36 -15.34 -8.28
N PRO A 10 5.96 -14.13 -7.87
CA PRO A 10 5.56 -13.08 -8.79
C PRO A 10 6.79 -12.52 -9.51
N THR A 11 6.73 -12.43 -10.84
CA THR A 11 7.81 -11.89 -11.68
C THR A 11 7.47 -10.56 -12.34
N GLU A 12 6.17 -10.22 -12.39
CA GLU A 12 5.66 -9.04 -13.09
C GLU A 12 5.12 -8.01 -12.11
N ALA A 13 5.32 -6.72 -12.42
CA ALA A 13 4.74 -5.64 -11.66
C ALA A 13 3.23 -5.54 -11.90
N GLU A 14 2.47 -5.25 -10.83
CA GLU A 14 1.04 -5.01 -10.93
C GLU A 14 0.75 -3.52 -11.16
N PRO A 15 -0.26 -3.17 -12.00
CA PRO A 15 -0.54 -1.79 -12.37
C PRO A 15 -1.25 -0.99 -11.26
N ARG A 16 -1.67 -1.63 -10.16
CA ARG A 16 -2.48 -1.02 -9.09
C ARG A 16 -1.66 -0.82 -7.83
N TYR A 17 -2.01 0.18 -7.04
CA TYR A 17 -1.39 0.43 -5.73
C TYR A 17 -1.54 -0.77 -4.77
N THR A 18 -2.78 -1.27 -4.63
CA THR A 18 -3.05 -2.41 -3.75
C THR A 18 -2.61 -3.70 -4.45
N PRO A 19 -1.72 -4.51 -3.85
CA PRO A 19 -1.29 -5.78 -4.44
C PRO A 19 -2.45 -6.77 -4.51
N SER A 20 -2.44 -7.65 -5.50
CA SER A 20 -3.32 -8.80 -5.55
C SER A 20 -3.13 -9.71 -4.34
N ALA A 21 -4.12 -10.57 -4.06
CA ALA A 21 -4.00 -11.58 -3.01
C ALA A 21 -2.76 -12.46 -3.20
N LYS A 22 -2.48 -12.89 -4.44
CA LYS A 22 -1.30 -13.73 -4.76
C LYS A 22 0.02 -13.05 -4.41
N LEU A 23 0.18 -11.78 -4.81
CA LEU A 23 1.38 -11.01 -4.51
C LEU A 23 1.49 -10.72 -3.01
N ALA A 24 0.37 -10.38 -2.37
CA ALA A 24 0.32 -10.13 -0.93
C ALA A 24 0.71 -11.37 -0.12
N ASP A 25 0.18 -12.54 -0.49
CA ASP A 25 0.50 -13.82 0.14
C ASP A 25 1.98 -14.17 -0.05
N PHE A 26 2.52 -13.94 -1.25
CA PHE A 26 3.96 -14.15 -1.50
C PHE A 26 4.83 -13.29 -0.58
N VAL A 27 4.54 -11.99 -0.50
CA VAL A 27 5.31 -11.06 0.35
C VAL A 27 5.22 -11.47 1.81
N ARG A 28 4.03 -11.87 2.30
CA ARG A 28 3.87 -12.34 3.70
C ARG A 28 4.61 -13.64 3.97
N CYS A 29 4.55 -14.61 3.06
CA CYS A 29 5.25 -15.90 3.20
C CYS A 29 6.77 -15.73 3.15
N ARG A 30 7.28 -14.82 2.32
CA ARG A 30 8.71 -14.48 2.29
C ARG A 30 9.14 -13.80 3.59
N ASP A 31 8.37 -12.81 4.02
CA ASP A 31 8.79 -11.93 5.11
C ASP A 31 8.62 -12.58 6.49
N LEU A 32 7.57 -13.39 6.68
CA LEU A 32 7.09 -14.04 7.92
C LEU A 32 6.73 -13.09 9.07
N THR A 33 7.51 -12.02 9.26
CA THR A 33 7.35 -11.01 10.30
C THR A 33 7.60 -9.60 9.73
N CYS A 34 7.29 -8.59 10.54
CA CYS A 34 7.65 -7.21 10.25
C CYS A 34 9.15 -7.07 9.98
N ARG A 35 9.49 -6.37 8.91
CA ARG A 35 10.86 -6.30 8.39
C ARG A 35 11.72 -5.19 8.99
N ALA A 36 11.23 -4.50 10.00
CA ALA A 36 12.02 -3.55 10.78
C ALA A 36 13.01 -4.30 11.71
N PRO A 37 14.19 -3.72 12.02
CA PRO A 37 15.20 -4.39 12.85
C PRO A 37 14.63 -4.84 14.19
N GLY A 38 14.77 -6.14 14.51
CA GLY A 38 14.37 -6.72 15.79
C GLY A 38 12.86 -6.87 16.04
N CYS A 39 12.00 -6.57 15.07
CA CYS A 39 10.55 -6.73 15.24
C CYS A 39 10.09 -8.13 14.86
N ASP A 40 9.24 -8.73 15.70
CA ASP A 40 8.71 -10.10 15.54
C ASP A 40 7.21 -10.14 15.19
N ARG A 41 6.58 -8.97 14.96
CA ARG A 41 5.15 -8.88 14.63
C ARG A 41 4.83 -9.77 13.42
N PRO A 42 3.85 -10.69 13.49
CA PRO A 42 3.52 -11.56 12.36
C PRO A 42 3.17 -10.79 11.09
N ALA A 43 3.61 -11.28 9.92
CA ALA A 43 3.34 -10.64 8.63
C ALA A 43 1.84 -10.53 8.29
N VAL A 44 1.01 -11.41 8.86
CA VAL A 44 -0.46 -11.36 8.72
C VAL A 44 -1.08 -10.11 9.36
N ASP A 45 -0.41 -9.55 10.38
CA ASP A 45 -0.81 -8.32 11.09
C ASP A 45 -0.05 -7.08 10.58
N CYS A 46 0.69 -7.23 9.47
CA CYS A 46 1.49 -6.17 8.88
C CYS A 46 0.79 -5.54 7.67
N ASP A 47 1.05 -4.25 7.49
CA ASP A 47 0.81 -3.55 6.24
C ASP A 47 1.85 -4.02 5.20
N ILE A 48 1.46 -4.07 3.94
CA ILE A 48 2.38 -4.27 2.81
C ILE A 48 2.80 -2.89 2.31
N ASP A 49 4.05 -2.53 2.56
CA ASP A 49 4.60 -1.21 2.30
C ASP A 49 5.57 -1.23 1.11
N HIS A 50 5.47 -0.20 0.26
CA HIS A 50 6.39 0.00 -0.85
C HIS A 50 7.69 0.67 -0.39
N THR A 51 8.84 0.17 -0.79
CA THR A 51 10.16 0.79 -0.57
C THR A 51 10.26 2.10 -1.34
N ILE A 52 10.06 2.06 -2.66
CA ILE A 52 9.81 3.24 -3.49
C ILE A 52 8.31 3.51 -3.45
N PRO A 53 7.83 4.65 -2.92
CA PRO A 53 6.41 4.93 -2.83
C PRO A 53 5.73 4.84 -4.20
N TYR A 54 4.55 4.23 -4.25
CA TYR A 54 3.79 4.09 -5.49
C TYR A 54 3.49 5.44 -6.17
N ALA A 55 3.21 6.48 -5.37
CA ALA A 55 2.98 7.84 -5.86
C ALA A 55 4.24 8.51 -6.46
N GLU A 56 5.43 7.96 -6.19
CA GLU A 56 6.72 8.41 -6.74
C GLU A 56 7.19 7.52 -7.91
N GLY A 57 6.29 6.71 -8.47
CA GLY A 57 6.59 5.79 -9.58
C GLY A 57 7.05 4.41 -9.13
N GLY A 58 6.98 4.10 -7.82
CA GLY A 58 7.28 2.77 -7.31
C GLY A 58 6.29 1.71 -7.82
N LEU A 59 6.81 0.64 -8.41
CA LEU A 59 5.98 -0.45 -8.91
C LEU A 59 5.43 -1.31 -7.77
N THR A 60 4.21 -1.82 -7.91
CA THR A 60 3.66 -2.83 -7.01
C THR A 60 4.24 -4.18 -7.43
N HIS A 61 5.39 -4.52 -6.88
CA HIS A 61 6.19 -5.69 -7.27
C HIS A 61 6.86 -6.33 -6.05
N ALA A 62 7.14 -7.64 -6.10
CA ALA A 62 7.70 -8.39 -4.98
C ALA A 62 9.02 -7.78 -4.44
N SER A 63 9.89 -7.28 -5.33
CA SER A 63 11.14 -6.61 -4.93
C SER A 63 10.94 -5.22 -4.35
N ASN A 64 9.76 -4.60 -4.49
CA ASN A 64 9.45 -3.26 -3.94
C ASN A 64 8.58 -3.33 -2.68
N LEU A 65 8.02 -4.48 -2.36
CA LEU A 65 7.07 -4.66 -1.28
C LEU A 65 7.71 -5.38 -0.10
N LYS A 66 7.29 -5.01 1.11
CA LYS A 66 7.72 -5.63 2.37
C LYS A 66 6.63 -5.51 3.44
N CYS A 67 6.66 -6.40 4.42
CA CYS A 67 5.77 -6.37 5.57
C CYS A 67 6.30 -5.40 6.63
N LEU A 68 5.48 -4.42 7.02
CA LEU A 68 5.75 -3.56 8.17
C LEU A 68 4.53 -3.53 9.08
N CYS A 69 4.73 -3.71 10.38
CA CYS A 69 3.66 -3.45 11.33
C CYS A 69 3.31 -1.96 11.31
N ARG A 70 2.10 -1.61 11.76
CA ARG A 70 1.60 -0.23 11.68
C ARG A 70 2.56 0.79 12.29
N GLN A 71 3.22 0.47 13.40
CA GLN A 71 4.22 1.32 14.05
C GLN A 71 5.41 1.60 13.13
N HIS A 72 6.06 0.56 12.58
CA HIS A 72 7.24 0.74 11.75
C HIS A 72 6.92 1.33 10.38
N HIS A 73 5.73 1.05 9.84
CA HIS A 73 5.23 1.74 8.66
C HIS A 73 5.16 3.25 8.93
N LEU A 74 4.58 3.68 10.06
CA LEU A 74 4.54 5.10 10.44
C LEU A 74 5.92 5.71 10.65
N LEU A 75 6.86 4.97 11.27
CA LEU A 75 8.24 5.43 11.44
C LEU A 75 8.94 5.70 10.11
N LYS A 76 8.78 4.80 9.13
CA LYS A 76 9.25 4.99 7.76
C LYS A 76 8.59 6.20 7.09
N THR A 77 7.28 6.36 7.22
CA THR A 77 6.56 7.45 6.55
C THR A 77 6.91 8.82 7.12
N PHE A 78 6.98 8.96 8.44
CA PHE A 78 6.95 10.28 9.10
C PHE A 78 8.18 10.61 9.95
N TRP A 79 8.96 9.62 10.38
CA TRP A 79 9.98 9.81 11.42
C TRP A 79 11.41 9.59 10.92
N GLY A 80 11.63 9.77 9.62
CA GLY A 80 12.98 9.79 9.05
C GLY A 80 13.65 8.42 8.89
N TRP A 81 12.94 7.33 9.18
CA TRP A 81 13.44 5.99 8.88
C TRP A 81 13.46 5.79 7.36
N ARG A 82 14.58 5.31 6.85
CA ARG A 82 14.78 5.04 5.42
C ARG A 82 15.19 3.60 5.22
N ASP A 83 14.81 3.06 4.09
CA ASP A 83 15.11 1.70 3.71
C ASP A 83 15.54 1.63 2.25
N ARG A 84 16.39 0.66 1.96
CA ARG A 84 16.71 0.21 0.61
C ARG A 84 16.48 -1.28 0.55
N GLN A 85 15.64 -1.72 -0.37
CA GLN A 85 15.35 -3.12 -0.60
C GLN A 85 16.19 -3.65 -1.76
N LEU A 86 16.78 -4.81 -1.57
CA LEU A 86 17.52 -5.55 -2.59
C LEU A 86 16.60 -6.59 -3.28
N PRO A 87 16.94 -7.07 -4.48
CA PRO A 87 16.09 -7.99 -5.25
C PRO A 87 15.72 -9.29 -4.53
N ASP A 88 16.57 -9.75 -3.61
CA ASP A 88 16.41 -10.94 -2.76
C ASP A 88 15.48 -10.72 -1.54
N GLY A 89 14.99 -9.49 -1.34
CA GLY A 89 14.16 -9.11 -0.20
C GLY A 89 14.95 -8.68 1.05
N THR A 90 16.28 -8.60 0.96
CA THR A 90 17.12 -8.01 2.01
C THR A 90 16.84 -6.51 2.12
N LEU A 91 16.63 -6.02 3.34
CA LEU A 91 16.47 -4.59 3.61
C LEU A 91 17.67 -4.02 4.32
N ILE A 92 18.11 -2.86 3.85
CA ILE A 92 19.11 -2.02 4.49
C ILE A 92 18.37 -0.80 5.05
N TRP A 93 18.20 -0.78 6.37
CA TRP A 93 17.59 0.32 7.11
C TRP A 93 18.64 1.36 7.47
N ARG A 94 18.28 2.63 7.36
CA ARG A 94 19.00 3.78 7.94
C ARG A 94 18.05 4.49 8.88
N LEU A 95 18.41 4.52 10.16
CA LEU A 95 17.64 5.19 11.20
C LEU A 95 18.02 6.68 11.29
N PRO A 96 17.18 7.52 11.92
CA PRO A 96 17.42 8.96 12.04
C PRO A 96 18.70 9.34 12.79
N ASP A 97 19.17 8.47 13.67
CA ASP A 97 20.42 8.59 14.42
C ASP A 97 21.67 8.23 13.60
N GLY A 98 21.49 7.81 12.34
CA GLY A 98 22.56 7.40 11.42
C GLY A 98 22.93 5.92 11.48
N HIS A 99 22.38 5.15 12.43
CA HIS A 99 22.65 3.72 12.49
C HIS A 99 22.06 2.99 11.27
N THR A 100 22.80 1.98 10.80
CA THR A 100 22.41 1.16 9.65
C THR A 100 22.23 -0.28 10.09
N TYR A 101 21.11 -0.88 9.72
CA TYR A 101 20.78 -2.28 10.04
C TYR A 101 20.44 -3.04 8.77
N VAL A 102 20.84 -4.31 8.73
CA VAL A 102 20.49 -5.23 7.64
C VAL A 102 19.50 -6.25 8.19
N THR A 103 18.41 -6.48 7.47
CA THR A 103 17.43 -7.52 7.81
C THR A 103 17.18 -8.41 6.59
N THR A 104 17.21 -9.72 6.77
CA THR A 104 16.93 -10.72 5.72
C THR A 104 15.57 -11.37 5.98
N PRO A 105 14.81 -11.77 4.95
CA PRO A 105 13.45 -12.28 5.14
C PRO A 105 13.41 -13.41 6.16
N GLY A 106 12.36 -13.47 6.98
CA GLY A 106 12.27 -14.52 8.02
C GLY A 106 12.29 -15.92 7.41
N SER A 107 11.83 -16.06 6.15
CA SER A 107 11.88 -17.31 5.41
C SER A 107 13.28 -17.69 4.92
N ALA A 108 14.30 -16.83 5.01
CA ALA A 108 15.60 -17.07 4.35
C ALA A 108 16.27 -18.38 4.79
N LEU A 109 16.09 -18.79 6.05
CA LEU A 109 16.65 -20.05 6.57
C LEU A 109 15.79 -21.28 6.22
N LEU A 110 14.47 -21.13 6.22
CA LEU A 110 13.53 -22.26 6.07
C LEU A 110 13.12 -22.50 4.61
N PHE A 111 13.03 -21.43 3.82
CA PHE A 111 12.55 -21.40 2.45
C PHE A 111 13.40 -20.43 1.60
N PRO A 112 14.68 -20.75 1.36
CA PRO A 112 15.60 -19.86 0.64
C PRO A 112 15.14 -19.53 -0.78
N SER A 113 14.35 -20.40 -1.43
CA SER A 113 13.78 -20.15 -2.74
C SER A 113 12.81 -18.95 -2.79
N LEU A 114 12.18 -18.59 -1.67
CA LEU A 114 11.33 -17.40 -1.58
C LEU A 114 12.12 -16.09 -1.54
N CYS A 115 13.42 -16.18 -1.23
CA CYS A 115 14.36 -15.06 -1.24
C CYS A 115 15.18 -14.99 -2.53
N ALA A 116 14.83 -15.76 -3.56
CA ALA A 116 15.44 -15.61 -4.86
C ALA A 116 15.15 -14.21 -5.42
N PRO A 117 16.10 -13.59 -6.15
CA PRO A 117 15.88 -12.31 -6.81
C PRO A 117 14.61 -12.32 -7.66
N THR A 118 13.66 -11.44 -7.34
CA THR A 118 12.37 -11.36 -8.07
C THR A 118 12.40 -10.35 -9.21
N GLY A 119 13.42 -9.49 -9.26
CA GLY A 119 13.60 -8.45 -10.27
C GLY A 119 14.26 -7.22 -9.66
N ASP A 120 14.99 -6.48 -10.49
CA ASP A 120 15.64 -5.26 -10.04
C ASP A 120 14.61 -4.14 -9.85
N LEU A 121 14.76 -3.41 -8.74
CA LEU A 121 14.02 -2.17 -8.59
C LEU A 121 14.59 -1.14 -9.56
N PRO A 122 13.74 -0.43 -10.34
CA PRO A 122 14.22 0.75 -11.01
C PRO A 122 14.80 1.69 -9.95
N ALA A 123 15.98 2.22 -10.20
CA ALA A 123 16.58 3.19 -9.29
C ALA A 123 15.54 4.30 -9.04
N PRO A 124 15.30 4.71 -7.77
CA PRO A 124 14.36 5.77 -7.51
C PRO A 124 14.78 6.99 -8.33
N ALA A 125 13.95 7.40 -9.27
CA ALA A 125 14.16 8.66 -9.96
C ALA A 125 14.19 9.72 -8.85
N THR A 126 15.29 10.47 -8.75
CA THR A 126 15.36 11.59 -7.81
C THR A 126 14.17 12.47 -8.14
N PRO A 127 13.15 12.61 -7.27
CA PRO A 127 12.07 13.51 -7.58
C PRO A 127 12.72 14.87 -7.74
N GLU A 128 12.47 15.55 -8.86
CA GLU A 128 12.75 16.97 -9.00
C GLU A 128 11.96 17.68 -7.90
N ARG A 129 12.57 17.78 -6.73
CA ARG A 129 12.02 18.53 -5.61
C ARG A 129 12.17 19.98 -6.02
N CYS A 130 11.10 20.53 -6.62
CA CYS A 130 10.92 21.97 -6.70
C CYS A 130 11.21 22.55 -5.31
N ALA A 131 12.31 23.30 -5.21
CA ALA A 131 12.89 23.78 -3.96
C ALA A 131 11.92 24.67 -3.15
N GLN A 132 10.81 25.10 -3.76
CA GLN A 132 9.78 25.96 -3.17
C GLN A 132 8.65 25.22 -2.44
N ARG A 133 8.75 23.91 -2.13
CA ARG A 133 7.71 23.21 -1.31
C ARG A 133 7.85 23.43 0.21
N THR A 134 8.18 24.63 0.65
CA THR A 134 7.73 25.15 1.97
C THR A 134 6.23 25.49 1.96
N ALA A 135 5.46 24.92 1.02
CA ALA A 135 4.02 24.99 0.97
C ALA A 135 3.44 24.54 2.32
N MET A 136 3.04 25.54 3.11
CA MET A 136 2.30 25.39 4.34
C MET A 136 1.26 24.26 4.21
N MET A 137 1.10 23.47 5.28
CA MET A 137 -0.06 22.61 5.47
C MET A 137 -1.32 23.37 4.99
N PRO A 138 -2.02 22.92 3.93
CA PRO A 138 -3.15 23.68 3.40
C PRO A 138 -4.14 23.86 4.55
N ARG A 139 -4.39 25.13 4.92
CA ARG A 139 -5.32 25.43 6.00
C ARG A 139 -6.64 24.80 5.63
N ARG A 140 -7.07 23.89 6.48
CA ARG A 140 -8.30 23.14 6.31
C ARG A 140 -9.46 24.13 6.24
N THR A 141 -9.94 24.41 5.03
CA THR A 141 -11.03 25.36 4.78
C THR A 141 -12.40 24.82 5.21
N ARG A 142 -12.52 23.50 5.46
CA ARG A 142 -13.80 22.86 5.85
C ARG A 142 -13.67 21.86 6.99
N THR A 143 -14.61 21.92 7.92
CA THR A 143 -14.68 21.01 9.08
C THR A 143 -15.10 19.59 8.69
N ARG A 144 -14.97 18.62 9.62
CA ARG A 144 -15.28 17.20 9.32
C ARG A 144 -16.78 17.05 9.09
N ALA A 145 -17.57 17.80 9.85
CA ALA A 145 -19.02 17.91 9.69
C ALA A 145 -19.40 18.45 8.30
N GLN A 146 -18.75 19.51 7.82
CA GLN A 146 -19.03 20.11 6.50
C GLN A 146 -18.72 19.14 5.35
N ASN A 147 -17.60 18.41 5.43
CA ASN A 147 -17.27 17.38 4.43
C ASN A 147 -18.28 16.22 4.44
N ARG A 148 -18.71 15.77 5.64
CA ARG A 148 -19.74 14.73 5.79
C ARG A 148 -21.09 15.18 5.21
N ALA A 149 -21.52 16.40 5.54
CA ALA A 149 -22.78 16.96 5.04
C ALA A 149 -22.77 17.07 3.52
N ARG A 150 -21.66 17.54 2.93
CA ARG A 150 -21.51 17.62 1.47
C ARG A 150 -21.58 16.24 0.81
N ARG A 151 -20.88 15.23 1.36
CA ARG A 151 -20.94 13.86 0.84
C ARG A 151 -22.37 13.32 0.85
N VAL A 152 -23.08 13.46 1.96
CA VAL A 152 -24.49 13.03 2.08
C VAL A 152 -25.39 13.79 1.10
N ALA A 153 -25.19 15.09 0.90
CA ALA A 153 -25.97 15.88 -0.03
C ALA A 153 -25.76 15.46 -1.50
N THR A 154 -24.50 15.24 -1.89
CA THR A 154 -24.15 14.72 -3.22
C THR A 154 -24.76 13.35 -3.47
N GLU A 155 -24.66 12.44 -2.48
CA GLU A 155 -25.20 11.09 -2.57
C GLU A 155 -26.74 11.10 -2.64
N ARG A 156 -27.41 11.95 -1.85
CA ARG A 156 -28.87 12.17 -1.95
C ARG A 156 -29.30 12.75 -3.29
N HIS A 157 -28.51 13.65 -3.86
CA HIS A 157 -28.78 14.22 -5.18
C HIS A 157 -28.69 13.14 -6.28
N HIS A 158 -27.62 12.35 -6.26
CA HIS A 158 -27.44 11.23 -7.17
C HIS A 158 -28.58 10.21 -7.07
N ASN A 159 -28.97 9.83 -5.85
CA ASN A 159 -30.08 8.89 -5.63
C ASN A 159 -31.43 9.45 -6.10
N ARG A 160 -31.66 10.77 -5.99
CA ARG A 160 -32.86 11.40 -6.55
C ARG A 160 -32.86 11.34 -8.07
N GLN A 161 -31.74 11.67 -8.71
CA GLN A 161 -31.62 11.57 -10.17
C GLN A 161 -31.86 10.14 -10.66
N ALA A 162 -31.25 9.14 -10.00
CA ALA A 162 -31.46 7.74 -10.33
C ALA A 162 -32.95 7.34 -10.22
N ARG A 163 -33.62 7.71 -9.12
CA ARG A 163 -35.07 7.43 -8.95
C ARG A 163 -35.96 8.11 -9.99
N SER A 164 -35.64 9.35 -10.36
CA SER A 164 -36.37 10.06 -11.41
C SER A 164 -36.15 9.43 -12.78
N ALA A 165 -34.95 8.92 -13.06
CA ALA A 165 -34.63 8.21 -14.30
C ALA A 165 -35.30 6.82 -14.39
N THR A 166 -35.53 6.15 -13.25
CA THR A 166 -36.17 4.83 -13.18
C THR A 166 -37.71 4.90 -13.00
N ARG A 167 -38.31 6.10 -12.90
CA ARG A 167 -39.77 6.25 -12.74
C ARG A 167 -40.48 5.94 -14.08
N PRO A 168 -41.28 4.87 -14.20
CA PRO A 168 -42.02 4.63 -15.43
C PRO A 168 -43.10 5.71 -15.60
N ALA A 169 -43.32 6.15 -16.84
CA ALA A 169 -44.39 7.09 -17.16
C ALA A 169 -45.74 6.48 -16.77
N GLN A 170 -46.46 7.13 -15.85
CA GLN A 170 -47.88 6.80 -15.62
C GLN A 170 -48.66 7.31 -16.83
N THR A 171 -48.86 6.44 -17.82
CA THR A 171 -49.84 6.63 -18.89
C THR A 171 -51.00 5.69 -18.64
N GLY A 172 -52.02 6.19 -17.93
CA GLY A 172 -53.34 5.57 -17.83
C GLY A 172 -54.39 6.67 -17.67
N PRO A 173 -55.54 6.59 -18.35
CA PRO A 173 -56.55 7.65 -18.27
C PRO A 173 -57.16 7.70 -16.86
N ALA A 174 -57.51 8.90 -16.42
CA ALA A 174 -58.15 9.13 -15.13
C ALA A 174 -59.51 8.38 -15.07
N PRO A 175 -59.87 7.75 -13.93
CA PRO A 175 -61.16 7.11 -13.77
C PRO A 175 -62.29 8.15 -13.66
N PRO A 176 -63.53 7.78 -14.05
CA PRO A 176 -64.69 8.68 -14.07
C PRO A 176 -65.15 9.15 -12.69
#